data_AF-A0A9X1BRF0-F1
#
_entry.id   AF-A0A9X1BRF0-F1
#
_cell.length_a   1.000
_cell.length_b   1.000
_cell.length_c   1.000
_cell.angle_alpha   90.00
_cell.angle_beta   90.00
_cell.angle_gamma   90.00
#
_symmetry.space_group_name_H-M   'P 1'
#
loop_
_entity.id
_entity.type
_entity.pdbx_description
1 polymer ?
#
loop_
_entity_poly.entity_id
_entity_poly.type
_entity_poly.pdbx_seq_one_letter_code
_entity_poly.pdbx_strand_id
1 'polypeptide(L)'
;MPEPAADRLPAARRPARHATRRALRGLGLIGLLLLIGLGAMAAVLALRAAPLVGERLTIQRSLQRIASQGLESEAAIRAAFDKQKQIDAAIVSLDGRDLEIRREDGRFLIDYAYEKELPLVEPVSLLIRFHGSVAP
;
A
#
# COMPACT_ATOMS: atom_id res chain seq x y z
N MET A 1 39.52 -77.89 41.49
CA MET A 1 38.24 -77.33 41.95
C MET A 1 38.41 -75.84 42.18
N PRO A 2 37.36 -75.02 41.98
CA PRO A 2 36.82 -74.38 40.75
C PRO A 2 37.34 -72.91 40.65
N GLU A 3 37.02 -71.99 39.74
CA GLU A 3 35.76 -71.62 39.07
C GLU A 3 36.08 -70.82 37.77
N PRO A 4 35.11 -70.72 36.84
CA PRO A 4 35.24 -70.22 35.48
C PRO A 4 34.80 -68.75 35.35
N ALA A 5 34.66 -68.32 34.09
CA ALA A 5 33.89 -67.17 33.63
C ALA A 5 34.50 -65.78 33.87
N ALA A 6 34.82 -65.11 32.76
CA ALA A 6 33.84 -64.20 32.21
C ALA A 6 34.39 -63.58 30.93
N ASP A 7 33.80 -64.03 29.82
CA ASP A 7 33.25 -63.18 28.78
C ASP A 7 33.34 -61.66 29.09
N ARG A 8 34.21 -60.97 28.37
CA ARG A 8 34.18 -59.50 28.27
C ARG A 8 34.27 -59.12 26.80
N LEU A 9 33.12 -59.17 26.14
CA LEU A 9 32.89 -58.48 24.87
C LEU A 9 33.36 -57.02 24.99
N PRO A 10 34.26 -56.54 24.12
CA PRO A 10 34.55 -55.11 24.07
C PRO A 10 33.31 -54.38 23.55
N ALA A 11 32.71 -53.59 24.42
CA ALA A 11 31.56 -52.74 24.15
C ALA A 11 31.81 -51.88 22.90
N ALA A 12 30.92 -52.00 21.92
CA ALA A 12 30.89 -51.14 20.74
C ALA A 12 30.79 -49.67 21.18
N ARG A 13 31.86 -48.89 20.95
CA ARG A 13 31.85 -47.44 21.15
C ARG A 13 30.89 -46.82 20.14
N ARG A 14 29.70 -46.44 20.59
CA ARG A 14 28.76 -45.61 19.82
C ARG A 14 29.44 -44.26 19.54
N PRO A 15 29.64 -43.86 18.27
CA PRO A 15 30.16 -42.52 17.99
C PRO A 15 29.11 -41.49 18.41
N ALA A 16 29.52 -40.57 19.28
CA ALA A 16 28.71 -39.43 19.67
C ALA A 16 28.40 -38.58 18.42
N ARG A 17 27.14 -38.60 17.98
CA ARG A 17 26.63 -37.69 16.95
C ARG A 17 26.83 -36.26 17.45
N HIS A 18 27.80 -35.57 16.89
CA HIS A 18 27.97 -34.14 17.11
C HIS A 18 26.77 -33.44 16.47
N ALA A 19 25.79 -33.06 17.29
CA ALA A 19 24.76 -32.15 16.87
C ALA A 19 25.42 -30.80 16.59
N THR A 20 25.66 -30.49 15.32
CA THR A 20 26.04 -29.14 14.88
C THR A 20 24.94 -28.20 15.34
N ARG A 21 25.21 -27.42 16.40
CA ARG A 21 24.35 -26.31 16.82
C ARG A 21 24.33 -25.34 15.65
N ARG A 22 23.23 -25.32 14.91
CA ARG A 22 22.97 -24.31 13.89
C ARG A 22 22.96 -22.97 14.62
N ALA A 23 24.03 -22.19 14.48
CA ALA A 23 24.07 -20.86 15.06
C ALA A 23 22.96 -20.04 14.39
N LEU A 24 21.86 -19.77 15.12
CA LEU A 24 20.92 -18.75 14.73
C LEU A 24 21.72 -17.44 14.73
N ARG A 25 22.10 -16.98 13.54
CA ARG A 25 22.63 -15.64 13.35
C ARG A 25 21.45 -14.69 13.52
N GLY A 26 21.18 -14.28 14.76
CA GLY A 26 20.25 -13.20 15.03
C GLY A 26 20.70 -11.91 14.35
N LEU A 27 19.78 -10.99 14.09
CA LEU A 27 20.15 -9.64 13.70
C LEU A 27 21.02 -9.05 14.80
N GLY A 28 22.28 -8.72 14.49
CA GLY A 28 23.13 -7.96 15.41
C GLY A 28 22.52 -6.58 15.69
N LEU A 29 23.01 -5.90 16.73
CA LEU A 29 22.54 -4.55 17.11
C LEU A 29 22.48 -3.57 15.92
N ILE A 30 23.49 -3.61 15.05
CA ILE A 30 23.53 -2.78 13.83
C ILE A 30 22.37 -3.12 12.89
N GLY A 31 22.10 -4.41 12.66
CA GLY A 31 20.99 -4.85 11.83
C GLY A 31 19.63 -4.44 12.41
N LEU A 32 19.49 -4.47 13.74
CA LEU A 32 18.28 -4.00 14.43
C LEU A 32 18.09 -2.49 14.26
N LEU A 33 19.15 -1.69 14.47
CA LEU A 33 19.10 -0.23 14.29
C LEU A 33 18.76 0.17 12.86
N LEU A 34 19.33 -0.52 11.87
CA LEU A 34 18.99 -0.30 10.46
C LEU A 34 17.52 -0.60 10.17
N LEU A 35 16.99 -1.70 10.72
CA LEU A 35 15.60 -2.08 10.52
C LEU A 35 14.63 -1.08 11.19
N ILE A 36 14.97 -0.60 12.38
CA ILE A 36 14.21 0.47 13.06
C ILE A 36 14.28 1.77 12.26
N GLY A 37 15.45 2.18 11.80
CA GLY A 37 15.62 3.39 10.99
C GLY A 37 14.83 3.35 9.69
N LEU A 38 14.90 2.23 8.96
CA LEU A 38 14.12 2.02 7.74
C LEU A 38 12.62 2.01 8.02
N GLY A 39 12.20 1.36 9.10
CA GLY A 39 10.80 1.33 9.55
C GLY A 39 10.29 2.72 9.92
N ALA A 40 11.07 3.52 10.64
CA ALA A 40 10.72 4.89 11.00
C ALA A 40 10.57 5.77 9.75
N MET A 41 11.50 5.65 8.78
CA MET A 41 11.41 6.37 7.51
C MET A 41 10.13 5.99 6.74
N ALA A 42 9.83 4.69 6.64
CA ALA A 42 8.61 4.21 6.01
C ALA A 42 7.35 4.70 6.72
N ALA A 43 7.35 4.74 8.06
CA ALA A 43 6.23 5.23 8.85
C ALA A 43 5.95 6.72 8.61
N VAL A 44 6.99 7.56 8.56
CA VAL A 44 6.84 9.00 8.25
C VAL A 44 6.26 9.21 6.85
N LEU A 45 6.75 8.46 5.85
CA LEU A 45 6.21 8.52 4.49
C LEU A 45 4.73 8.11 4.46
N ALA A 46 4.37 7.03 5.13
CA ALA A 46 2.98 6.56 5.21
C ALA A 46 2.07 7.60 5.86
N LEU A 47 2.48 8.20 6.98
CA LEU A 47 1.71 9.25 7.67
C LEU A 47 1.53 10.50 6.81
N ARG A 48 2.58 10.89 6.07
CA ARG A 48 2.51 12.04 5.14
C ARG A 48 1.68 11.74 3.89
N ALA A 49 1.69 10.49 3.40
CA ALA A 49 0.89 10.05 2.28
C ALA A 49 -0.60 9.82 2.63
N ALA A 50 -0.92 9.53 3.90
CA ALA A 50 -2.28 9.24 4.36
C ALA A 50 -3.32 10.32 3.99
N PRO A 51 -3.12 11.63 4.25
CA PRO A 51 -4.10 12.65 3.87
C PRO A 51 -4.37 12.74 2.37
N LEU A 52 -3.42 12.35 1.51
CA LEU A 52 -3.59 12.34 0.05
C LEU A 52 -4.55 11.26 -0.42
N VAL A 53 -4.61 10.13 0.28
CA VAL A 53 -5.54 9.03 -0.05
C VAL A 53 -6.98 9.40 0.32
N GLY A 54 -7.17 10.28 1.32
CA GLY A 54 -8.49 10.78 1.71
C GLY A 54 -9.22 11.51 0.59
N GLU A 55 -8.49 12.27 -0.23
CA GLU A 55 -9.05 13.00 -1.39
C GLU A 55 -9.72 12.06 -2.40
N ARG A 56 -9.09 10.90 -2.69
CA ARG A 56 -9.65 9.90 -3.62
C ARG A 56 -11.04 9.43 -3.18
N LEU A 57 -11.23 9.18 -1.88
CA LEU A 57 -12.52 8.72 -1.36
C LEU A 57 -13.61 9.77 -1.52
N THR A 58 -13.27 11.05 -1.32
CA THR A 58 -14.18 12.17 -1.53
C THR A 58 -14.53 12.31 -3.01
N ILE A 59 -13.54 12.27 -3.91
CA ILE A 59 -13.75 12.32 -5.37
C ILE A 59 -14.69 11.19 -5.81
N GLN A 60 -14.40 9.96 -5.39
CA GLN A 60 -15.20 8.79 -5.77
C GLN A 60 -16.66 8.93 -5.31
N ARG A 61 -16.90 9.36 -4.07
CA ARG A 61 -18.25 9.57 -3.54
C ARG A 61 -18.99 10.70 -4.26
N SER A 62 -18.29 11.79 -4.54
CA SER A 62 -18.84 12.94 -5.26
C SER A 62 -19.24 12.56 -6.69
N LEU A 63 -18.37 11.87 -7.42
CA LEU A 63 -18.66 11.36 -8.76
C LEU A 63 -19.80 10.35 -8.76
N GLN A 64 -19.85 9.44 -7.78
CA GLN A 64 -20.93 8.47 -7.66
C GLN A 64 -22.28 9.16 -7.43
N ARG A 65 -22.30 10.20 -6.59
CA ARG A 65 -23.49 11.03 -6.39
C ARG A 65 -23.89 11.74 -7.69
N ILE A 66 -22.95 12.32 -8.43
CA ILE A 66 -23.23 13.01 -9.71
C ILE A 66 -23.75 12.02 -10.76
N ALA A 67 -23.12 10.86 -10.90
CA ALA A 67 -23.56 9.81 -11.82
C ALA A 67 -25.00 9.35 -11.55
N SER A 68 -25.39 9.29 -10.26
CA SER A 68 -26.75 8.93 -9.86
C SER A 68 -27.82 10.01 -10.13
N GLN A 69 -27.44 11.23 -10.47
CA GLN A 69 -28.38 12.33 -10.75
C GLN A 69 -29.05 12.21 -12.13
N GLY A 70 -28.61 11.28 -12.99
CA GLY A 70 -29.20 11.08 -14.32
C GLY A 70 -28.98 12.26 -15.26
N LEU A 71 -27.85 12.96 -15.15
CA LEU A 71 -27.51 14.09 -16.00
C LEU A 71 -27.41 13.66 -17.47
N GLU A 72 -27.93 14.47 -18.39
CA GLU A 72 -28.09 14.09 -19.79
C GLU A 72 -26.89 14.43 -20.69
N SER A 73 -25.91 15.20 -20.19
CA SER A 73 -24.74 15.62 -20.98
C SER A 73 -23.44 15.60 -20.19
N GLU A 74 -22.33 15.38 -20.89
CA GLU A 74 -20.98 15.46 -20.31
C GLU A 74 -20.71 16.84 -19.70
N ALA A 75 -21.13 17.91 -20.37
CA ALA A 75 -20.98 19.27 -19.88
C ALA A 75 -21.69 19.48 -18.53
N ALA A 76 -22.88 18.88 -18.35
CA ALA A 76 -23.60 18.93 -17.08
C ALA A 76 -22.85 18.18 -15.97
N ILE A 77 -22.26 17.02 -16.28
CA ILE A 77 -21.44 16.25 -15.33
C ILE A 77 -20.21 17.05 -14.88
N ARG A 78 -19.48 17.67 -15.82
CA ARG A 78 -18.32 18.51 -15.51
C ARG A 78 -18.71 19.69 -14.62
N ALA A 79 -19.77 20.41 -14.98
CA ALA A 79 -20.26 21.54 -14.20
C ALA A 79 -20.76 21.12 -12.79
N ALA A 80 -21.41 19.96 -12.68
CA ALA A 80 -21.83 19.41 -11.39
C ALA A 80 -20.63 19.07 -10.50
N PHE A 81 -19.56 18.52 -11.09
CA PHE A 81 -18.32 18.23 -10.37
C PHE A 81 -17.62 19.51 -9.90
N ASP A 82 -17.48 20.51 -10.77
CA ASP A 82 -16.89 21.81 -10.42
C ASP A 82 -17.66 22.50 -9.29
N LYS A 83 -18.99 22.42 -9.31
CA LYS A 83 -19.83 22.93 -8.23
C LYS A 83 -19.64 22.14 -6.93
N GLN A 84 -19.53 20.81 -7.00
CA GLN A 84 -19.27 19.99 -5.81
C GLN A 84 -17.89 20.30 -5.20
N LYS A 85 -16.88 20.53 -6.04
CA LYS A 85 -15.53 20.95 -5.61
C LYS A 85 -15.52 22.26 -4.81
N GLN A 86 -16.39 23.21 -5.17
CA GLN A 86 -16.54 24.47 -4.41
C GLN A 86 -17.07 24.25 -2.99
N ILE A 87 -17.81 23.15 -2.76
CA ILE A 87 -18.36 22.78 -1.46
C ILE A 87 -17.34 21.92 -0.70
N ASP A 88 -16.69 20.97 -1.37
CA ASP A 88 -15.68 20.07 -0.79
C ASP A 88 -14.26 20.57 -1.09
N ALA A 89 -13.77 21.50 -0.28
CA ALA A 89 -12.41 22.07 -0.37
C ALA A 89 -11.26 21.03 -0.27
N ALA A 90 -11.57 19.77 0.04
CA ALA A 90 -10.63 18.65 0.03
C ALA A 90 -10.25 18.21 -1.40
N ILE A 91 -11.05 18.53 -2.42
CA ILE A 91 -10.76 18.22 -3.82
C ILE A 91 -9.98 19.40 -4.41
N VAL A 92 -8.69 19.21 -4.65
CA VAL A 92 -7.82 20.27 -5.18
C VAL A 92 -7.11 19.82 -6.46
N SER A 93 -6.96 18.51 -6.66
CA SER A 93 -6.12 17.93 -7.73
C SER A 93 -6.80 17.78 -9.08
N LEU A 94 -8.11 17.91 -9.13
CA LEU A 94 -8.92 17.52 -10.28
C LEU A 94 -9.97 18.59 -10.54
N ASP A 95 -10.12 19.00 -11.79
CA ASP A 95 -11.20 19.85 -12.29
C ASP A 95 -12.18 19.02 -13.13
N GLY A 96 -13.38 19.53 -13.38
CA GLY A 96 -14.38 18.84 -14.22
C GLY A 96 -13.86 18.58 -15.65
N ARG A 97 -12.97 19.44 -16.15
CA ARG A 97 -12.32 19.26 -17.47
C ARG A 97 -11.37 18.05 -17.53
N ASP A 98 -10.84 17.61 -16.39
CA ASP A 98 -9.92 16.47 -16.31
C ASP A 98 -10.66 15.13 -16.26
N LEU A 99 -12.00 15.17 -16.21
CA LEU A 99 -12.86 13.99 -16.31
C LEU A 99 -12.97 13.54 -17.76
N GLU A 100 -12.60 12.28 -17.99
CA GLU A 100 -12.90 11.58 -19.21
C GLU A 100 -14.27 10.92 -19.06
N ILE A 101 -15.23 11.35 -19.88
CA ILE A 101 -16.61 10.89 -19.79
C ILE A 101 -16.91 10.12 -21.07
N ARG A 102 -17.38 8.88 -20.92
CA ARG A 102 -17.76 8.00 -22.04
C ARG A 102 -19.17 7.50 -21.83
N ARG A 103 -19.85 7.13 -22.92
CA ARG A 103 -21.16 6.48 -22.87
C ARG A 103 -21.00 4.99 -23.09
N GLU A 104 -21.51 4.20 -22.14
CA GLU A 104 -21.52 2.75 -22.20
C GLU A 104 -22.91 2.25 -21.78
N ASP A 105 -23.57 1.48 -22.64
CA ASP A 105 -24.94 0.98 -22.44
C ASP A 105 -25.97 2.05 -22.05
N GLY A 106 -25.87 3.24 -22.65
CA GLY A 106 -26.77 4.36 -22.36
C GLY A 106 -26.51 5.05 -21.00
N ARG A 107 -25.44 4.67 -20.29
CA ARG A 107 -24.99 5.28 -19.04
C ARG A 107 -23.67 6.01 -19.23
N PHE A 108 -23.39 6.99 -18.38
CA PHE A 108 -22.10 7.68 -18.40
C PHE A 108 -21.10 6.94 -17.51
N LEU A 109 -19.99 6.49 -18.09
CA LEU A 109 -18.80 6.06 -17.38
C LEU A 109 -17.90 7.28 -17.21
N ILE A 110 -17.50 7.57 -15.97
CA ILE A 110 -16.66 8.72 -15.64
C ILE A 110 -15.31 8.22 -15.14
N ASP A 111 -14.27 8.47 -15.92
CA ASP A 111 -12.89 8.16 -15.58
C ASP A 111 -12.16 9.41 -15.14
N TYR A 112 -11.25 9.23 -14.18
CA TYR A 112 -10.39 10.29 -13.69
C TYR A 112 -8.98 9.79 -13.43
N ALA A 113 -8.00 10.64 -13.71
CA ALA A 113 -6.61 10.40 -13.39
C ALA A 113 -5.95 11.72 -12.98
N TYR A 114 -5.13 11.68 -11.92
CA TYR A 114 -4.38 12.84 -11.47
C TYR A 114 -3.10 12.43 -10.75
N GLU A 115 -2.14 13.34 -10.71
CA GLU A 115 -0.90 13.17 -9.98
C GLU A 115 -0.86 14.09 -8.76
N LYS A 116 -0.28 13.60 -7.67
CA LYS A 116 0.03 14.42 -6.50
C LYS A 116 1.51 14.31 -6.19
N GLU A 117 2.16 15.45 -6.22
CA GLU A 117 3.54 15.59 -5.77
C GLU A 117 3.56 16.06 -4.31
N LEU A 118 4.31 15.33 -3.48
CA LEU A 118 4.56 15.67 -2.10
C LEU A 118 6.06 15.89 -1.89
N PRO A 119 6.51 17.15 -1.69
CA PRO A 119 7.91 17.39 -1.36
C PRO A 119 8.23 16.77 0.01
N LEU A 120 9.26 15.93 0.06
CA LEU A 120 9.70 15.27 1.29
C LEU A 120 10.78 16.10 1.97
N VAL A 121 11.83 16.39 1.20
CA VAL A 121 12.96 17.27 1.51
C VAL A 121 13.42 17.84 0.16
N GLU A 122 14.02 19.01 0.09
CA GLU A 122 14.57 19.52 -1.18
C GLU A 122 15.82 18.69 -1.54
N PRO A 123 15.99 18.03 -2.72
CA PRO A 123 15.22 17.97 -3.97
C PRO A 123 14.39 16.67 -4.17
N VAL A 124 14.04 15.98 -3.08
CA VAL A 124 13.34 14.69 -3.07
C VAL A 124 11.82 14.88 -2.89
N SER A 125 11.05 14.44 -3.88
CA SER A 125 9.59 14.40 -3.82
C SER A 125 9.05 12.98 -3.97
N LEU A 126 7.84 12.77 -3.43
CA LEU A 126 7.03 11.59 -3.65
C LEU A 126 5.91 11.93 -4.62
N LEU A 127 5.89 11.28 -5.78
CA LEU A 127 4.80 11.40 -6.74
C LEU A 127 3.86 10.20 -6.59
N ILE A 128 2.56 10.46 -6.47
CA ILE A 128 1.53 9.44 -6.44
C ILE A 128 0.58 9.67 -7.61
N ARG A 129 0.40 8.64 -8.44
CA ARG A 129 -0.56 8.64 -9.55
C ARG A 129 -1.83 7.95 -9.12
N PHE A 130 -2.94 8.66 -9.17
CA PHE A 130 -4.26 8.14 -8.90
C PHE A 130 -5.03 7.97 -10.21
N HIS A 131 -5.76 6.87 -10.32
CA HIS A 131 -6.70 6.61 -11.39
C HIS A 131 -7.93 5.92 -10.82
N GLY A 132 -9.07 6.11 -11.47
CA GLY A 132 -10.30 5.42 -11.12
C GLY A 132 -11.40 5.67 -12.12
N SER A 133 -12.43 4.86 -12.00
CA SER A 133 -13.61 4.90 -12.86
C SER A 133 -14.85 4.80 -11.99
N VAL A 134 -15.88 5.54 -12.34
CA VAL A 134 -17.18 5.52 -11.68
C VAL A 134 -18.24 5.27 -12.72
N ALA A 135 -18.98 4.18 -12.51
CA ALA A 135 -20.24 3.91 -13.19
C ALA A 135 -21.40 4.25 -12.22
N PRO A 136 -22.55 4.71 -12.75
CA PRO A 136 -23.76 4.92 -11.96
C PRO A 136 -24.30 3.63 -11.33
#